data_AF-A0A846WIT9-F1
#
_entry.id   AF-A0A846WIT9-F1
#
_cell.length_a   1.000
_cell.length_b   1.000
_cell.length_c   1.000
_cell.angle_alpha   90.00
_cell.angle_beta   90.00
_cell.angle_gamma   90.00
#
_symmetry.space_group_name_H-M   'P 1'
#
loop_
_entity.id
_entity.type
_entity.pdbx_description
1 polymer ?
#
loop_
_entity_poly.entity_id
_entity_poly.type
_entity_poly.pdbx_seq_one_letter_code
_entity_poly.pdbx_strand_id
1 'polypeptide(L)' 'MPIFERDGTALVIDTRVGSARGAIRLFSKVDADDTTTGWASLADLVTALTESLTTGTTFLGWRSSITADGQLHWRPA' A
#
# COMPACT_ATOMS: atom_id res chain seq x y z
N MET A 1 3.50 -13.45 1.03
CA MET A 1 2.15 -13.69 1.60
C MET A 1 1.30 -12.45 1.37
N PRO A 2 0.07 -12.55 0.83
CA PRO A 2 -0.80 -11.38 0.70
C PRO A 2 -1.26 -10.87 2.07
N ILE A 3 -1.29 -9.54 2.22
CA ILE A 3 -1.80 -8.85 3.41
C ILE A 3 -3.00 -7.94 3.09
N PHE A 4 -3.14 -7.54 1.83
CA PHE A 4 -4.31 -6.86 1.29
C PHE A 4 -4.45 -7.24 -0.19
N GLU A 5 -5.67 -7.38 -0.69
CA GLU A 5 -5.95 -7.69 -2.09
C GLU A 5 -7.19 -6.92 -2.56
N ARG A 6 -7.14 -6.43 -3.79
CA ARG A 6 -8.26 -5.85 -4.49
C ARG A 6 -8.05 -5.97 -6.00
N ASP A 7 -9.06 -6.49 -6.70
CA ASP A 7 -9.16 -6.48 -8.16
C ASP A 7 -7.91 -7.08 -8.86
N GLY A 8 -7.29 -8.10 -8.27
CA GLY A 8 -6.10 -8.76 -8.84
C GLY A 8 -4.77 -8.06 -8.55
N THR A 9 -4.80 -7.00 -7.74
CA THR A 9 -3.61 -6.33 -7.18
C THR A 9 -3.53 -6.60 -5.68
N ALA A 10 -2.36 -7.00 -5.20
CA ALA A 10 -2.15 -7.33 -3.79
C ALA A 10 -0.95 -6.59 -3.20
N LEU A 11 -1.05 -6.20 -1.94
CA LEU A 11 0.13 -5.94 -1.12
C LEU A 11 0.60 -7.26 -0.53
N VAL A 12 1.87 -7.58 -0.74
CA VAL A 12 2.47 -8.83 -0.27
C VAL A 12 3.64 -8.54 0.65
N ILE A 13 3.72 -9.29 1.75
CA ILE A 13 4.91 -9.34 2.61
C ILE A 13 5.84 -10.46 2.15
N ASP A 14 7.13 -10.16 1.99
CA ASP A 14 8.15 -11.15 1.68
C ASP A 14 8.49 -11.97 2.93
N THR A 15 8.17 -13.26 2.90
CA THR A 15 8.41 -14.19 4.02
C THR A 15 9.65 -15.06 3.78
N ARG A 16 10.33 -14.90 2.63
CA ARG A 16 11.52 -15.69 2.29
C ARG A 16 12.69 -15.29 3.19
N VAL A 17 13.60 -16.22 3.40
CA VAL A 17 14.85 -15.92 4.13
C VAL A 17 15.73 -15.03 3.25
N GLY A 18 16.27 -13.96 3.83
CA GLY A 18 17.13 -13.00 3.13
C GLY A 18 16.98 -11.59 3.67
N SER A 19 17.74 -10.65 3.11
CA SER A 19 17.73 -9.23 3.51
C SER A 19 16.40 -8.52 3.24
N ALA A 20 15.58 -9.04 2.33
CA ALA A 20 14.27 -8.50 2.02
C ALA A 20 13.14 -9.09 2.90
N ARG A 21 13.44 -10.00 3.83
CA ARG A 21 12.42 -10.60 4.70
C ARG A 21 11.67 -9.51 5.48
N GLY A 22 10.34 -9.50 5.37
CA GLY A 22 9.46 -8.51 6.01
C GLY A 22 9.11 -7.32 5.13
N ALA A 23 9.77 -7.16 3.97
CA ALA A 23 9.47 -6.08 3.04
C ALA A 23 8.07 -6.23 2.42
N ILE A 24 7.41 -5.10 2.18
CA ILE A 24 6.12 -5.04 1.50
C ILE A 24 6.34 -4.67 0.04
N ARG A 25 5.66 -5.35 -0.87
CA ARG A 25 5.65 -5.07 -2.30
C ARG A 25 4.22 -4.99 -2.80
N LEU A 26 3.97 -4.11 -3.76
CA LEU A 26 2.79 -4.21 -4.60
C LEU A 26 3.03 -5.35 -5.60
N PHE A 27 2.04 -6.21 -5.76
CA PHE A 27 2.04 -7.31 -6.73
C PHE A 27 0.82 -7.13 -7.63
N SER A 28 1.05 -7.00 -8.92
CA SER A 28 0.01 -7.07 -9.96
C SER A 28 0.19 -8.38 -10.72
N LYS A 29 -0.92 -9.08 -10.99
CA LYS A 29 -0.87 -10.28 -11.84
C LYS A 29 -0.39 -9.97 -13.26
N VAL A 30 -0.62 -8.74 -13.74
CA VAL A 30 -0.31 -8.31 -15.11
C VAL A 30 1.12 -7.84 -15.23
N ASP A 31 1.62 -7.11 -14.22
CA ASP A 31 2.91 -6.41 -14.25
C ASP A 31 3.77 -6.75 -13.03
N ALA A 32 3.91 -8.05 -12.73
CA ALA A 32 4.58 -8.54 -11.52
C ALA A 32 6.07 -8.13 -11.43
N ASP A 33 6.71 -7.84 -12.56
CA ASP A 33 8.14 -7.52 -12.64
C ASP A 33 8.45 -6.01 -12.64
N ASP A 34 7.43 -5.15 -12.77
CA ASP A 34 7.60 -3.68 -12.96
C ASP A 34 7.24 -2.85 -11.70
N THR A 35 6.85 -3.52 -10.61
CA THR A 35 6.43 -2.83 -9.39
C THR A 35 7.63 -2.29 -8.60
N THR A 36 7.93 -1.00 -8.80
CA THR A 36 8.93 -0.23 -8.01
C THR A 36 8.42 0.19 -6.63
N THR A 37 7.09 0.17 -6.44
CA THR A 37 6.48 0.60 -5.17
C THR A 37 6.57 -0.48 -4.10
N GLY A 38 7.25 -0.16 -3.01
CA GLY A 38 7.40 -1.05 -1.88
C GLY A 38 7.92 -0.34 -0.63
N TRP A 39 7.87 -1.06 0.48
CA TRP A 39 8.31 -0.60 1.79
C TRP A 39 9.25 -1.62 2.42
N ALA A 40 10.15 -1.18 3.29
CA ALA A 40 11.09 -2.08 3.96
C ALA A 40 10.40 -2.94 5.04
N SER A 41 9.27 -2.49 5.57
CA SER A 41 8.48 -3.21 6.57
C SER A 41 6.99 -2.85 6.52
N LEU A 42 6.17 -3.59 7.26
CA LEU A 42 4.76 -3.24 7.51
C LEU A 42 4.62 -1.91 8.27
N ALA A 43 5.56 -1.60 9.16
CA ALA A 43 5.55 -0.34 9.90
C ALA A 43 5.77 0.86 8.96
N ASP A 44 6.66 0.73 7.98
CA ASP A 44 6.91 1.78 6.98
C ASP A 44 5.68 1.99 6.09
N LEU A 45 4.98 0.91 5.69
CA LEU A 45 3.71 0.99 4.97
C LEU A 45 2.67 1.79 5.74
N VAL A 46 2.46 1.44 7.02
CA VAL A 46 1.46 2.10 7.88
C VAL A 46 1.82 3.55 8.16
N THR A 47 3.12 3.84 8.32
CA THR A 47 3.62 5.22 8.47
C THR A 47 3.29 6.04 7.24
N ALA A 48 3.61 5.55 6.04
CA ALA A 48 3.31 6.23 4.78
C ALA A 48 1.80 6.42 4.56
N LEU A 49 0.98 5.43 4.91
CA LEU A 49 -0.47 5.56 4.86
C LEU A 49 -0.97 6.64 5.81
N THR A 50 -0.50 6.63 7.06
CA THR A 50 -0.89 7.62 8.08
C THR A 50 -0.50 9.03 7.67
N GLU A 51 0.69 9.20 7.10
CA GLU A 51 1.15 10.47 6.56
C GLU A 51 0.25 10.95 5.42
N SER A 52 -0.12 10.08 4.48
CA SER A 52 -1.07 10.41 3.41
C SER A 52 -2.43 10.84 3.95
N LEU A 53 -2.98 10.13 4.93
CA LEU A 53 -4.24 10.49 5.57
C LEU A 53 -4.17 11.85 6.28
N THR A 54 -3.04 12.15 6.94
CA THR A 54 -2.85 13.37 7.73
C THR A 54 -2.60 14.60 6.86
N THR A 55 -1.79 14.44 5.82
CA THR A 55 -1.37 15.53 4.92
C THR A 55 -2.29 15.69 3.72
N GLY A 56 -3.20 14.74 3.51
CA GLY A 56 -4.04 14.66 2.32
C GLY A 56 -3.26 14.37 1.05
N THR A 57 -2.01 13.89 1.13
CA THR A 57 -1.21 13.49 -0.03
C THR A 57 -1.68 12.14 -0.58
N THR A 58 -1.15 11.74 -1.74
CA THR A 58 -1.57 10.51 -2.41
C THR A 58 -0.91 9.28 -1.80
N PHE A 59 -1.66 8.18 -1.71
CA PHE A 59 -1.17 6.85 -1.35
C PHE A 59 -1.57 5.87 -2.44
N LEU A 60 -0.59 5.23 -3.09
CA LEU A 60 -0.82 4.33 -4.24
C LEU A 60 -1.68 4.96 -5.36
N GLY A 61 -1.53 6.27 -5.59
CA GLY A 61 -2.32 6.99 -6.61
C GLY A 61 -3.74 7.37 -6.17
N TRP A 62 -4.10 7.16 -4.91
CA TRP A 62 -5.39 7.55 -4.34
C TRP A 62 -5.24 8.68 -3.33
N ARG A 63 -6.23 9.55 -3.25
CA ARG A 63 -6.32 10.59 -2.21
C ARG A 63 -7.49 10.30 -1.29
N SER A 64 -7.26 10.41 0.01
CA SER A 64 -8.29 10.23 1.04
C SER A 64 -8.99 11.52 1.41
N SER A 65 -10.23 11.40 1.86
CA SER A 65 -10.99 12.43 2.57
C SER A 65 -11.88 11.77 3.62
N ILE A 66 -12.10 12.44 4.76
CA ILE A 66 -13.10 12.03 5.75
C ILE A 66 -14.42 12.74 5.43
N THR A 67 -15.49 11.98 5.26
CA THR A 67 -16.84 12.52 5.05
C THR A 67 -17.42 13.08 6.34
N ALA A 68 -18.52 13.84 6.25
CA ALA A 68 -19.15 14.46 7.43
C ALA A 68 -19.62 13.43 8.48
N ASP A 69 -19.90 12.20 8.07
CA ASP A 69 -20.29 11.05 8.91
C ASP A 69 -19.09 10.20 9.38
N GLY A 70 -17.86 10.68 9.17
CA GLY A 70 -16.64 10.05 9.68
C GLY A 70 -16.15 8.86 8.85
N GLN A 71 -16.70 8.63 7.66
CA GLN A 71 -16.24 7.56 6.77
C GLN A 71 -14.99 7.98 6.00
N LEU A 72 -14.09 7.02 5.81
CA LEU A 72 -12.93 7.21 4.94
C LEU A 72 -13.35 6.99 3.49
N HIS A 73 -13.26 8.05 2.69
CA HIS A 73 -13.54 8.01 1.26
C HIS A 73 -12.25 8.18 0.46
N TRP A 74 -12.09 7.36 -0.58
CA TRP A 74 -10.93 7.38 -1.47
C TRP A 74 -11.36 7.76 -2.88
N ARG A 75 -10.58 8.62 -3.53
CA ARG A 75 -10.75 8.96 -4.95
C ARG A 75 -9.42 8.84 -5.70
N PRO A 76 -9.44 8.55 -7.01
CA PRO A 76 -8.24 8.65 -7.82
C PRO A 76 -7.62 10.06 -7.69
N ALA A 77 -6.30 10.11 -7.61
CA ALA A 77 -5.53 11.35 -7.57
C ALA A 77 -5.53 12.09 -8.90
#